data_AF-A0A8X6PRJ5-F1
#
_entry.id   AF-A0A8X6PRJ5-F1
#
_cell.length_a   1.000
_cell.length_b   1.000
_cell.length_c   1.000
_cell.angle_alpha   90.00
_cell.angle_beta   90.00
_cell.angle_gamma   90.00
#
_symmetry.space_group_name_H-M   'P 1'
#
loop_
_entity.id
_entity.type
_entity.pdbx_description
1 polymer ?
#
loop_
_entity_poly.entity_id
_entity_poly.type
_entity_poly.pdbx_seq_one_letter_code
_entity_poly.pdbx_strand_id
1 'polypeptide(L)'
;MAGLEQKRVENKLYALIQWCKSSYRVGENYYSNMLATIKRHQCPFCDYSSLLSANVKRHVLTHTGERPFLCNVCGKGFIEKKNLATHMLNHTGERPHKCELCSKSFMRKDALKTHMIVHFRC
;
A
#
# COMPACT_ATOMS: atom_id res chain seq x y z
N MET A 1 28.75 -47.89 7.69
CA MET A 1 27.41 -47.78 7.07
C MET A 1 26.62 -46.65 7.73
N ALA A 2 27.13 -45.41 7.59
CA ALA A 2 26.58 -44.18 8.16
C ALA A 2 25.48 -43.58 7.26
N GLY A 3 24.56 -44.42 6.77
CA GLY A 3 23.63 -44.06 5.68
C GLY A 3 22.14 -44.17 6.03
N LEU A 4 21.79 -44.62 7.24
CA LEU A 4 20.39 -44.85 7.63
C LEU A 4 19.87 -43.85 8.69
N GLU A 5 20.75 -43.15 9.42
CA GLU A 5 20.32 -42.09 10.35
C GLU A 5 20.10 -40.73 9.67
N GLN A 6 20.72 -40.48 8.51
CA GLN A 6 20.52 -39.25 7.73
C GLN A 6 19.08 -39.13 7.17
N LYS A 7 18.45 -40.26 6.79
CA LYS A 7 17.10 -40.29 6.17
C LYS A 7 15.94 -40.12 7.14
N ARG A 8 16.16 -40.15 8.46
CA ARG A 8 15.10 -39.98 9.47
C ARG A 8 14.92 -38.52 9.91
N VAL A 9 15.95 -37.69 9.80
CA VAL A 9 15.90 -36.28 10.18
C VAL A 9 15.34 -35.41 9.04
N GLU A 10 15.63 -35.75 7.78
CA GLU A 10 15.14 -35.01 6.60
C GLU A 10 13.61 -35.09 6.40
N ASN A 11 12.98 -36.16 6.88
CA ASN A 11 11.53 -36.36 6.79
C ASN A 11 10.72 -35.47 7.75
N LYS A 12 11.31 -35.04 8.87
CA LYS A 12 10.61 -34.18 9.84
C LYS A 12 10.58 -32.71 9.42
N LEU A 13 11.67 -32.22 8.82
CA LEU A 13 11.75 -30.86 8.28
C LEU A 13 10.84 -30.69 7.05
N TYR A 14 10.84 -31.68 6.15
CA TYR A 14 9.95 -31.68 4.99
C TYR A 14 8.46 -31.75 5.40
N ALA A 15 8.11 -32.58 6.38
CA ALA A 15 6.75 -32.65 6.92
C ALA A 15 6.31 -31.36 7.63
N LEU A 16 7.21 -30.70 8.39
CA LEU A 16 6.95 -29.39 9.00
C LEU A 16 6.75 -28.28 7.96
N ILE A 17 7.54 -28.28 6.88
CA ILE A 17 7.37 -27.32 5.77
C ILE A 17 6.05 -27.57 5.02
N GLN A 18 5.65 -28.83 4.80
CA GLN A 18 4.38 -29.19 4.17
C GLN A 18 3.16 -28.90 5.07
N TRP A 19 3.30 -29.08 6.38
CA TRP A 19 2.29 -28.69 7.37
C TRP A 19 2.17 -27.17 7.47
N CYS A 20 3.28 -26.44 7.53
CA CYS A 20 3.29 -24.98 7.53
C CYS A 20 2.68 -24.43 6.23
N LYS A 21 3.00 -25.00 5.05
CA LYS A 21 2.36 -24.66 3.77
C LYS A 21 0.87 -24.98 3.73
N SER A 22 0.40 -26.02 4.42
CA SER A 22 -1.02 -26.39 4.50
C SER A 22 -1.78 -25.51 5.50
N SER A 23 -1.21 -25.24 6.67
CA SER A 23 -1.76 -24.31 7.67
C SER A 23 -1.77 -22.85 7.16
N TYR A 24 -0.78 -22.45 6.35
CA TYR A 24 -0.75 -21.15 5.69
C TYR A 24 -1.78 -21.06 4.54
N ARG A 25 -2.02 -22.16 3.80
CA ARG A 25 -3.10 -22.24 2.81
C ARG A 25 -4.49 -22.09 3.44
N VAL A 26 -4.70 -22.60 4.65
CA VAL A 26 -5.98 -22.46 5.39
C VAL A 26 -6.22 -21.00 5.83
N GLY A 27 -5.17 -20.22 6.11
CA GLY A 27 -5.27 -18.80 6.48
C GLY A 27 -5.61 -17.86 5.31
N GLU A 28 -5.08 -18.12 4.12
CA GLU A 28 -5.42 -17.38 2.89
C GLU A 28 -6.87 -17.59 2.47
N ASN A 29 -7.42 -18.77 2.74
CA ASN A 29 -8.78 -19.14 2.40
C ASN A 29 -9.82 -18.46 3.30
N TYR A 30 -9.52 -18.21 4.57
CA TYR A 30 -10.45 -17.54 5.49
C TYR A 30 -10.67 -16.07 5.09
N TYR A 31 -9.59 -15.31 4.88
CA TYR A 31 -9.67 -13.90 4.48
C TYR A 31 -10.17 -13.73 3.04
N SER A 32 -9.77 -14.60 2.11
CA SER A 32 -10.24 -14.53 0.71
C SER A 32 -11.72 -14.88 0.58
N ASN A 33 -12.21 -15.89 1.31
CA ASN A 33 -13.64 -16.20 1.36
C ASN A 33 -14.44 -15.11 2.07
N MET A 34 -13.91 -14.52 3.16
CA MET A 34 -14.52 -13.38 3.84
C MET A 34 -14.63 -12.15 2.93
N LEU A 35 -13.61 -11.87 2.11
CA LEU A 35 -13.65 -10.77 1.14
C LEU A 35 -14.57 -11.05 -0.06
N ALA A 36 -14.77 -12.33 -0.42
CA ALA A 36 -15.65 -12.75 -1.50
C ALA A 36 -17.14 -12.60 -1.16
N THR A 37 -17.51 -12.68 0.13
CA THR A 37 -18.90 -12.50 0.58
C THR A 37 -19.28 -11.04 0.85
N ILE A 38 -18.31 -10.13 0.92
CA ILE A 38 -18.56 -8.70 1.19
C ILE A 38 -19.06 -8.01 -0.09
N LYS A 39 -20.30 -7.49 -0.03
CA LYS A 39 -20.89 -6.66 -1.08
C LYS A 39 -20.02 -5.43 -1.35
N ARG A 40 -19.61 -5.26 -2.60
CA ARG A 40 -18.85 -4.08 -3.05
C ARG A 40 -19.79 -2.93 -3.39
N HIS A 41 -19.35 -1.71 -3.12
CA HIS A 41 -19.96 -0.50 -3.63
C HIS A 41 -19.35 -0.17 -5.00
N GLN A 42 -20.21 0.11 -5.98
CA GLN A 42 -19.82 0.40 -7.35
C GLN A 42 -19.94 1.89 -7.64
N CYS A 43 -19.05 2.41 -8.48
CA CYS A 43 -19.18 3.74 -9.05
C CYS A 43 -20.31 3.72 -10.10
N PRO A 44 -21.18 4.74 -10.14
CA PRO A 44 -22.22 4.84 -11.16
C PRO A 44 -21.68 5.31 -12.54
N PHE A 45 -20.42 5.76 -12.63
CA PHE A 45 -19.85 6.35 -13.85
C PHE A 45 -18.76 5.49 -14.52
N CYS A 46 -18.26 4.44 -13.86
CA CYS A 46 -17.25 3.54 -14.40
C CYS A 46 -17.19 2.21 -13.62
N ASP A 47 -16.33 1.29 -14.05
CA ASP A 47 -16.19 -0.04 -13.44
C ASP A 47 -15.48 -0.06 -12.07
N TYR A 48 -15.12 1.12 -11.53
CA TYR A 48 -14.50 1.20 -10.21
C TYR A 48 -15.44 0.67 -9.13
N SER A 49 -14.95 -0.26 -8.31
CA SER A 49 -15.66 -0.78 -7.15
C SER A 49 -14.77 -0.87 -5.92
N SER A 50 -15.35 -0.68 -4.74
CA SER A 50 -14.63 -0.77 -3.47
C SER A 50 -15.50 -1.35 -2.37
N LEU A 51 -14.88 -1.89 -1.34
CA LEU A 51 -15.60 -2.46 -0.19
C LEU A 51 -16.21 -1.37 0.72
N LEU A 52 -15.83 -0.11 0.54
CA LEU A 52 -16.23 1.02 1.40
C LEU A 52 -16.97 2.07 0.59
N SER A 53 -18.20 2.40 0.97
CA SER A 53 -19.00 3.45 0.31
C SER A 53 -18.29 4.81 0.28
N ALA A 54 -17.54 5.14 1.34
CA ALA A 54 -16.74 6.37 1.41
C ALA A 54 -15.68 6.46 0.30
N ASN A 55 -15.08 5.34 -0.11
CA ASN A 55 -14.11 5.31 -1.20
C ASN A 55 -14.78 5.58 -2.53
N VAL A 56 -15.96 5.00 -2.79
CA VAL A 56 -16.75 5.30 -3.99
C VAL A 56 -17.17 6.77 -4.01
N LYS A 57 -17.69 7.31 -2.90
CA LYS A 57 -18.07 8.74 -2.81
C LYS A 57 -16.90 9.66 -3.15
N ARG A 58 -15.71 9.38 -2.60
CA ARG A 58 -14.49 10.14 -2.93
C ARG A 58 -14.09 9.96 -4.40
N HIS A 59 -14.18 8.74 -4.93
CA HIS A 59 -13.87 8.45 -6.31
C HIS A 59 -14.82 9.18 -7.27
N VAL A 60 -16.11 9.28 -6.96
CA VAL A 60 -17.09 10.03 -7.77
C VAL A 60 -16.66 11.49 -8.01
N LEU A 61 -15.94 12.10 -7.07
CA LEU A 61 -15.38 13.46 -7.24
C LEU A 61 -14.39 13.57 -8.41
N THR A 62 -13.81 12.46 -8.88
CA THR A 62 -12.97 12.46 -10.09
C THR A 62 -13.79 12.60 -11.38
N HIS A 63 -15.07 12.23 -11.34
CA HIS A 63 -15.99 12.39 -12.46
C HIS A 63 -16.67 13.77 -12.44
N THR A 64 -17.13 14.22 -11.28
CA THR A 64 -17.80 15.53 -11.16
C THR A 64 -16.83 16.71 -11.23
N GLY A 65 -15.54 16.46 -10.98
CA GLY A 65 -14.54 17.51 -10.92
C GLY A 65 -14.61 18.37 -9.65
N GLU A 66 -15.51 18.04 -8.72
CA GLU A 66 -15.60 18.72 -7.43
C GLU A 66 -14.32 18.54 -6.62
N ARG A 67 -13.85 19.63 -6.02
CA ARG A 67 -12.61 19.64 -5.23
C ARG A 67 -12.84 20.32 -3.89
N PRO A 68 -13.34 19.59 -2.88
CA PRO A 68 -13.74 20.16 -1.59
C PRO A 68 -12.59 20.85 -0.83
N PHE A 69 -11.34 20.50 -1.12
CA PHE A 69 -10.17 21.01 -0.41
C PHE A 69 -9.41 22.00 -1.28
N LEU A 70 -9.59 23.29 -1.03
CA LEU A 70 -8.94 24.35 -1.79
C LEU A 70 -7.67 24.84 -1.09
N CYS A 71 -6.64 25.12 -1.88
CA CYS A 71 -5.47 25.86 -1.42
C CYS A 71 -5.84 27.33 -1.23
N ASN A 72 -5.60 27.85 -0.04
CA ASN A 72 -5.84 29.26 0.29
C ASN A 72 -4.79 30.21 -0.34
N VAL A 73 -3.64 29.69 -0.80
CA VAL A 73 -2.57 30.50 -1.41
C VAL A 73 -2.76 30.65 -2.92
N CYS A 74 -3.08 29.57 -3.64
CA CYS A 74 -3.17 29.58 -5.10
C CYS A 74 -4.54 29.19 -5.67
N GLY A 75 -5.55 28.94 -4.81
CA GLY A 75 -6.89 28.54 -5.24
C GLY A 75 -7.01 27.12 -5.79
N LYS A 76 -5.90 26.37 -5.90
CA LYS A 76 -5.91 25.01 -6.47
C LYS A 76 -6.71 24.04 -5.60
N GLY A 77 -7.66 23.33 -6.21
CA GLY A 77 -8.49 22.34 -5.53
C GLY A 77 -7.89 20.93 -5.49
N PHE A 78 -8.28 20.17 -4.47
CA PHE A 78 -7.93 18.77 -4.25
C PHE A 78 -9.14 17.96 -3.78
N ILE A 79 -9.14 16.66 -4.10
CA ILE A 79 -10.18 15.70 -3.68
C ILE A 79 -9.94 15.22 -2.24
N GLU A 80 -8.69 15.23 -1.77
CA GLU A 80 -8.33 14.74 -0.44
C GLU A 80 -7.52 15.77 0.34
N LYS A 81 -7.82 15.91 1.63
CA LYS A 81 -7.07 16.77 2.57
C LYS A 81 -5.57 16.44 2.60
N LYS A 82 -5.20 15.16 2.52
CA LYS A 82 -3.79 14.72 2.51
C LYS A 82 -3.03 15.28 1.29
N ASN A 83 -3.70 15.37 0.14
CA ASN A 83 -3.11 15.89 -1.10
C ASN A 83 -2.93 17.41 -1.00
N LEU A 84 -3.90 18.12 -0.42
CA LEU A 84 -3.75 19.54 -0.11
C LEU A 84 -2.59 19.76 0.88
N ALA A 85 -2.51 18.98 1.96
CA ALA A 85 -1.43 19.10 2.94
C ALA A 85 -0.04 18.91 2.32
N THR A 86 0.14 17.86 1.49
CA THR A 86 1.39 17.68 0.73
C THR A 86 1.64 18.82 -0.26
N HIS A 87 0.60 19.33 -0.91
CA HIS A 87 0.74 20.48 -1.82
C HIS A 87 1.20 21.75 -1.09
N MET A 88 0.74 21.99 0.14
CA MET A 88 1.18 23.15 0.93
C MET A 88 2.70 23.16 1.19
N LEU A 89 3.35 22.00 1.20
CA LEU A 89 4.81 21.91 1.31
C LEU A 89 5.54 22.60 0.13
N ASN A 90 4.89 22.74 -1.03
CA ASN A 90 5.44 23.51 -2.15
C ASN A 90 5.46 25.01 -1.86
N HIS A 91 4.51 25.50 -1.05
CA HIS A 91 4.44 26.91 -0.66
C HIS A 91 5.39 27.22 0.50
N THR A 92 5.49 26.33 1.49
CA THR A 92 6.37 26.52 2.64
C THR A 92 7.83 26.15 2.34
N GLY A 93 8.08 25.34 1.32
CA GLY A 93 9.39 24.79 1.02
C GLY A 93 9.84 23.68 1.98
N GLU A 94 8.99 23.28 2.92
CA GLU A 94 9.31 22.24 3.90
C GLU A 94 9.49 20.88 3.22
N ARG A 95 10.50 20.13 3.70
CA ARG A 95 10.83 18.79 3.19
C ARG A 95 11.01 17.83 4.36
N PRO A 96 9.91 17.29 4.92
CA PRO A 96 9.94 16.54 6.17
C PRO A 96 10.72 15.23 6.10
N HIS A 97 10.92 14.67 4.90
CA HIS A 97 11.49 13.34 4.73
C HIS A 97 12.96 13.44 4.33
N LYS A 98 13.86 13.38 5.31
CA LYS A 98 15.31 13.44 5.10
C LYS A 98 15.90 12.05 4.82
N CYS A 99 16.81 11.97 3.86
CA CYS A 99 17.66 10.81 3.65
C CYS A 99 18.81 10.82 4.66
N GLU A 100 18.98 9.73 5.39
CA GLU A 100 20.02 9.59 6.42
C GLU A 100 21.42 9.40 5.82
N LEU A 101 21.52 8.89 4.58
CA LEU A 101 22.80 8.58 3.93
C LEU A 101 23.45 9.79 3.24
N CYS A 102 22.63 10.67 2.63
CA CYS A 102 23.16 11.81 1.86
C CYS A 102 22.52 13.16 2.21
N SER A 103 21.75 13.23 3.31
CA SER A 103 21.09 14.44 3.80
C SER A 103 20.11 15.14 2.83
N LYS A 104 19.81 14.55 1.66
CA LYS A 104 18.78 15.05 0.75
C LYS A 104 17.39 14.94 1.38
N SER A 105 16.59 16.00 1.29
CA SER A 105 15.23 16.04 1.85
C SER A 105 14.15 16.04 0.76
N PHE A 106 13.03 15.38 1.06
CA PHE A 106 11.91 15.15 0.16
C PHE A 106 10.59 15.58 0.80
N MET A 107 9.64 16.04 -0.03
CA MET A 107 8.30 16.44 0.41
C MET A 107 7.37 15.24 0.67
N ARG A 108 7.65 14.08 0.04
CA ARG A 108 6.86 12.86 0.20
C ARG A 108 7.71 11.66 0.60
N LYS A 109 7.13 10.78 1.40
CA LYS A 109 7.78 9.55 1.89
C LYS A 109 8.14 8.58 0.76
N ASP A 110 7.29 8.45 -0.24
CA ASP A 110 7.54 7.56 -1.38
C ASP A 110 8.69 8.06 -2.26
N ALA A 111 8.83 9.38 -2.44
CA ALA A 111 9.98 9.97 -3.12
C ALA A 111 11.30 9.63 -2.39
N LEU A 112 11.31 9.69 -1.04
CA LEU A 112 12.44 9.22 -0.25
C LEU A 112 12.68 7.72 -0.46
N LYS A 113 11.65 6.87 -0.41
CA LYS A 113 11.80 5.42 -0.63
C LYS A 113 12.43 5.10 -1.99
N THR A 114 11.96 5.72 -3.06
CA THR A 114 12.54 5.54 -4.40
C THR A 114 13.97 6.04 -4.46
N HIS A 115 14.26 7.19 -3.82
CA HIS A 115 15.62 7.69 -3.71
C HIS A 115 16.56 6.72 -2.97
N MET A 116 16.08 6.03 -1.93
CA MET A 116 16.91 5.08 -1.19
C MET A 116 17.47 3.96 -2.07
N ILE A 117 16.75 3.56 -3.12
CA ILE A 117 17.22 2.55 -4.08
C ILE A 117 18.54 2.97 -4.74
N VAL A 118 18.77 4.27 -4.95
CA VAL A 118 20.01 4.80 -5.54
C VAL A 118 21.23 4.49 -4.68
N HIS A 119 21.09 4.43 -3.36
CA HIS A 119 22.20 4.07 -2.44
C HIS A 119 22.49 2.58 -2.42
N PHE A 120 21.58 1.75 -2.95
CA PHE A 120 21.70 0.30 -3.00
C PHE A 120 21.90 -0.23 -4.43
N ARG A 121 22.11 0.66 -5.41
CA ARG A 121 22.52 0.29 -6.76
C ARG A 121 24.05 0.15 -6.78
N CYS A 122 24.52 -1.04 -7.14
CA CYS A 122 25.93 -1.36 -7.39
C CYS A 122 26.43 -0.62 -8.64
#